data_AF-A0A1X7GZ59-F1
#
_entry.id   AF-A0A1X7GZ59-F1
#
_cell.length_a   1.000
_cell.length_b   1.000
_cell.length_c   1.000
_cell.angle_alpha   90.00
_cell.angle_beta   90.00
_cell.angle_gamma   90.00
#
_symmetry.space_group_name_H-M   'P 1'
#
loop_
_entity.id
_entity.type
_entity.pdbx_description
1 polymer ?
#
loop_
_entity_poly.entity_id
_entity_poly.type
_entity_poly.pdbx_seq_one_letter_code
_entity_poly.pdbx_strand_id
1 'polypeptide(L)'
;MRIERRCARSPAVPHEADRANVAIAVNEVGTTPLSEDVRMNPETAKRFEAECVPRIVAALQHYFGETTRASVTSYDGPNRPTTIMLRAAPQGHQRPYSYPLELHFTWDPCEIETLMRPDGGARFAHYLEALPRKLRAWESARGIDARSRTQAAPSILLGSLDFEG
;
A
#
# COMPACT_ATOMS: atom_id res chain seq x y z
N MET A 1 27.20 -13.17 -6.00
CA MET A 1 27.49 -12.94 -4.57
C MET A 1 27.55 -11.44 -4.36
N ARG A 2 26.77 -10.93 -3.39
CA ARG A 2 26.49 -9.52 -3.11
C ARG A 2 27.77 -8.69 -2.91
N ILE A 3 27.78 -7.45 -3.42
CA ILE A 3 28.73 -6.42 -2.99
C ILE A 3 27.90 -5.21 -2.56
N GLU A 4 28.00 -4.93 -1.26
CA GLU A 4 27.33 -3.86 -0.54
C GLU A 4 27.87 -2.50 -0.94
N ARG A 5 26.97 -1.52 -0.96
CA ARG A 5 27.27 -0.11 -1.25
C ARG A 5 27.94 0.52 -0.03
N ARG A 6 29.17 1.00 -0.24
CA ARG A 6 29.82 2.01 0.60
C ARG A 6 29.16 3.38 0.35
N CYS A 7 28.79 4.06 1.42
CA CYS A 7 28.90 5.52 1.53
C CYS A 7 29.41 5.83 2.93
N ALA A 8 30.73 6.00 3.04
CA ALA A 8 31.41 6.45 4.25
C ALA A 8 31.45 7.99 4.27
N ARG A 9 31.03 8.59 5.39
CA ARG A 9 31.42 9.96 5.74
C ARG A 9 31.58 10.05 7.26
N SER A 10 32.84 10.15 7.70
CA SER A 10 33.22 10.49 9.07
C SER A 10 32.72 11.89 9.44
N PRO A 11 32.55 12.14 10.74
CA PRO A 11 33.05 13.38 11.32
C PRO A 11 34.01 13.15 12.50
N ALA A 12 34.87 14.15 12.67
CA ALA A 12 35.98 14.23 13.59
C ALA A 12 35.56 14.31 15.06
N VAL A 13 36.44 13.78 15.91
CA VAL A 13 36.41 13.86 17.38
C VAL A 13 37.01 15.20 17.81
N PRO A 14 36.50 15.83 18.88
CA PRO A 14 37.37 16.52 19.83
C PRO A 14 37.38 15.81 21.18
N HIS A 15 38.59 15.81 21.71
CA HIS A 15 39.10 15.21 22.93
C HIS A 15 38.68 16.01 24.18
N GLU A 16 38.75 15.31 25.31
CA GLU A 16 39.01 15.81 26.67
C GLU A 16 37.85 15.95 27.67
N ALA A 17 37.78 14.91 28.52
CA ALA A 17 37.73 14.93 29.99
C ALA A 17 36.63 15.72 30.70
N ASP A 18 35.81 15.00 31.50
CA ASP A 18 36.03 15.01 32.95
C ASP A 18 35.43 13.77 33.63
N ARG A 19 36.12 13.37 34.70
CA ARG A 19 35.88 12.28 35.66
C ARG A 19 34.56 12.55 36.43
N ALA A 20 33.91 11.66 37.18
CA ALA A 20 34.00 10.27 37.60
C ALA A 20 32.62 9.96 38.24
N ASN A 21 32.06 8.77 38.09
CA ASN A 21 31.70 7.95 39.25
C ASN A 21 31.31 6.52 38.85
N VAL A 22 31.68 5.60 39.74
CA VAL A 22 31.60 4.13 39.64
C VAL A 22 30.18 3.64 39.95
N ALA A 23 29.65 2.72 39.13
CA ALA A 23 28.77 1.65 39.59
C ALA A 23 28.71 0.49 38.57
N ILE A 24 29.41 -0.59 38.92
CA ILE A 24 29.05 -2.01 38.77
C ILE A 24 28.24 -2.41 37.52
N ALA A 25 28.92 -3.15 36.66
CA ALA A 25 28.31 -3.97 35.62
C ALA A 25 27.37 -5.03 36.23
N VAL A 26 26.09 -4.93 35.89
CA VAL A 26 25.27 -6.12 35.66
C VAL A 26 24.87 -6.11 34.19
N ASN A 27 25.33 -7.14 33.51
CA ASN A 27 24.90 -7.50 32.16
C ASN A 27 23.39 -7.73 32.19
N GLU A 28 22.63 -6.78 31.68
CA GLU A 28 21.38 -7.10 31.03
C GLU A 28 21.58 -6.83 29.55
N VAL A 29 21.61 -7.94 28.80
CA VAL A 29 21.55 -7.95 27.35
C VAL A 29 20.31 -7.17 26.95
N GLY A 30 20.51 -5.88 26.65
CA GLY A 30 19.50 -5.06 26.00
C GLY A 30 19.26 -5.68 24.64
N THR A 31 18.29 -6.59 24.58
CA THR A 31 17.68 -7.14 23.39
C THR A 31 17.55 -6.03 22.37
N THR A 32 18.45 -5.99 21.39
CA THR A 32 18.19 -5.32 20.13
C THR A 32 16.84 -5.86 19.66
N PRO A 33 15.79 -5.05 19.49
CA PRO A 33 14.62 -5.54 18.78
C PRO A 33 15.05 -5.77 17.33
N LEU A 34 15.53 -6.98 17.06
CA LEU A 34 15.53 -7.53 15.72
C LEU A 34 14.06 -7.59 15.33
N SER A 35 13.69 -6.76 14.34
CA SER A 35 12.35 -6.53 13.79
C SER A 35 11.60 -5.34 14.41
N GLU A 36 12.07 -4.12 14.11
CA GLU A 36 11.10 -3.11 13.63
C GLU A 36 10.49 -3.64 12.33
N ASP A 37 9.54 -4.57 12.51
CA ASP A 37 8.28 -4.64 11.79
C ASP A 37 8.11 -3.37 10.95
N VAL A 38 8.15 -3.48 9.61
CA VAL A 38 7.98 -2.36 8.67
C VAL A 38 6.55 -1.83 8.87
N ARG A 39 6.38 -1.02 9.92
CA ARG A 39 5.13 -0.48 10.36
C ARG A 39 5.01 0.88 9.72
N MET A 40 4.11 0.97 8.74
CA MET A 40 3.69 2.26 8.22
C MET A 40 3.26 3.15 9.39
N ASN A 41 3.82 4.36 9.44
CA ASN A 41 3.44 5.36 10.43
C ASN A 41 1.90 5.58 10.35
N PRO A 42 1.14 5.45 11.45
CA PRO A 42 -0.31 5.67 11.45
C PRO A 42 -0.73 7.06 10.96
N GLU A 43 0.12 8.09 11.12
CA GLU A 43 -0.15 9.41 10.55
C GLU A 43 -0.05 9.42 9.02
N THR A 44 0.91 8.67 8.47
CA THR A 44 1.05 8.46 7.02
C THR A 44 -0.15 7.70 6.46
N ALA A 45 -0.60 6.66 7.17
CA ALA A 45 -1.81 5.93 6.82
C ALA A 45 -3.04 6.83 6.78
N LYS A 46 -3.25 7.65 7.81
CA LYS A 46 -4.36 8.63 7.87
C LYS A 46 -4.29 9.63 6.74
N ARG A 47 -3.09 10.13 6.40
CA ARG A 47 -2.90 11.08 5.31
C ARG A 47 -3.22 10.44 3.95
N PHE A 48 -2.76 9.22 3.72
CA PHE A 48 -3.11 8.43 2.54
C PHE A 48 -4.62 8.21 2.42
N GLU A 49 -5.27 7.84 3.52
CA GLU A 49 -6.72 7.65 3.59
C GLU A 49 -7.52 8.93 3.33
N ALA A 50 -7.02 10.09 3.76
CA ALA A 50 -7.67 11.37 3.53
C ALA A 50 -7.45 11.91 2.11
N GLU A 51 -6.23 11.81 1.57
CA GLU A 51 -5.83 12.49 0.33
C GLU A 51 -5.95 11.60 -0.90
N CYS A 52 -5.60 10.32 -0.80
CA CYS A 52 -5.45 9.42 -1.94
C CYS A 52 -6.66 8.49 -2.11
N VAL A 53 -7.12 7.85 -1.03
CA VAL A 53 -8.20 6.85 -1.10
C VAL A 53 -9.47 7.38 -1.79
N PRO A 54 -9.98 8.60 -1.50
CA PRO A 54 -11.19 9.10 -2.17
C PRO A 54 -11.02 9.22 -3.69
N ARG A 55 -9.81 9.60 -4.14
CA ARG A 55 -9.50 9.75 -5.57
C ARG A 55 -9.35 8.40 -6.25
N ILE A 56 -8.76 7.41 -5.56
CA ILE A 56 -8.68 6.02 -6.04
C ILE A 56 -10.09 5.44 -6.17
N VAL A 57 -10.94 5.61 -5.14
CA VAL A 57 -12.33 5.14 -5.17
C VAL A 57 -13.07 5.74 -6.37
N ALA A 58 -12.96 7.06 -6.57
CA ALA A 58 -13.61 7.72 -7.71
C ALA A 58 -13.12 7.15 -9.05
N ALA A 59 -11.82 6.91 -9.21
CA ALA A 59 -11.26 6.32 -10.44
C ALA A 59 -11.73 4.87 -10.66
N LEU A 60 -11.78 4.05 -9.60
CA LEU A 60 -12.31 2.68 -9.66
C LEU A 60 -13.79 2.67 -10.02
N GLN A 61 -14.60 3.53 -9.40
CA GLN A 61 -16.03 3.64 -9.70
C GLN A 61 -16.28 4.15 -11.11
N HIS A 62 -15.46 5.08 -11.62
CA HIS A 62 -15.54 5.51 -13.01
C HIS A 62 -15.25 4.34 -13.97
N TYR A 63 -14.26 3.50 -13.64
CA TYR A 63 -13.87 2.37 -14.48
C TYR A 63 -14.90 1.22 -14.50
N PHE A 64 -15.37 0.78 -13.33
CA PHE A 64 -16.35 -0.32 -13.21
C PHE A 64 -17.82 0.15 -13.33
N GLY A 65 -18.03 1.46 -13.37
CA GLY A 65 -19.30 2.16 -13.49
C GLY A 65 -19.89 2.62 -12.16
N GLU A 66 -20.71 3.68 -12.23
CA GLU A 66 -21.13 4.50 -11.07
C GLU A 66 -21.99 3.76 -10.03
N THR A 67 -22.61 2.64 -10.42
CA THR A 67 -23.42 1.81 -9.50
C THR A 67 -22.57 0.85 -8.66
N THR A 68 -21.24 0.89 -8.79
CA THR A 68 -20.31 0.14 -7.94
C THR A 68 -20.21 0.77 -6.55
N ARG A 69 -20.29 -0.07 -5.52
CA ARG A 69 -20.16 0.33 -4.12
C ARG A 69 -18.73 0.10 -3.67
N ALA A 70 -18.06 1.16 -3.24
CA ALA A 70 -16.78 1.07 -2.57
C ALA A 70 -16.98 1.12 -1.05
N SER A 71 -16.22 0.32 -0.32
CA SER A 71 -16.11 0.38 1.14
C SER A 71 -14.63 0.39 1.50
N VAL A 72 -14.26 1.24 2.44
CA VAL A 72 -12.86 1.40 2.87
C VAL A 72 -12.73 0.86 4.28
N THR A 73 -11.75 0.00 4.51
CA THR A 73 -11.28 -0.40 5.83
C THR A 73 -10.00 0.38 6.13
N SER A 74 -10.02 1.19 7.18
CA SER A 74 -8.85 1.96 7.62
C SER A 74 -7.73 1.07 8.15
N TYR A 75 -6.52 1.61 8.11
CA TYR A 75 -5.33 1.01 8.67
C TYR A 75 -5.47 0.82 10.19
N ASP A 76 -5.25 -0.41 10.63
CA ASP A 76 -5.30 -0.83 12.04
C ASP A 76 -4.09 -1.71 12.38
N GLY A 77 -2.92 -1.29 11.88
CA GLY A 77 -1.63 -1.97 12.06
C GLY A 77 -1.20 -2.85 10.88
N PRO A 78 -0.02 -3.50 10.98
CA PRO A 78 0.62 -4.20 9.86
C PRO A 78 -0.19 -5.38 9.32
N ASN A 79 -1.03 -6.01 10.16
CA ASN A 79 -1.92 -7.11 9.75
C ASN A 79 -3.26 -6.63 9.20
N ARG A 80 -3.52 -5.32 9.22
CA ARG A 80 -4.77 -4.68 8.78
C ARG A 80 -4.45 -3.44 7.95
N PRO A 81 -3.92 -3.63 6.73
CA PRO A 81 -3.64 -2.52 5.82
C PRO A 81 -4.92 -1.82 5.40
N THR A 82 -4.81 -0.54 5.02
CA THR A 82 -5.91 0.17 4.37
C THR A 82 -6.37 -0.63 3.15
N THR A 83 -7.64 -1.03 3.14
CA THR A 83 -8.20 -1.89 2.11
C THR A 83 -9.40 -1.23 1.47
N ILE A 84 -9.43 -1.16 0.15
CA ILE A 84 -10.62 -0.74 -0.60
C ILE A 84 -11.32 -2.00 -1.12
N MET A 85 -12.55 -2.22 -0.69
CA MET A 85 -13.42 -3.27 -1.21
C MET A 85 -14.38 -2.65 -2.24
N LEU A 86 -14.36 -3.16 -3.46
CA LEU A 86 -15.29 -2.77 -4.52
C LEU A 86 -16.27 -3.90 -4.79
N ARG A 87 -17.57 -3.60 -4.68
CA ARG A 87 -18.65 -4.54 -4.97
C ARG A 87 -19.60 -4.00 -6.01
N ALA A 88 -20.06 -4.86 -6.90
CA ALA A 88 -21.09 -4.47 -7.87
C ALA A 88 -22.00 -5.64 -8.24
N ALA A 89 -23.29 -5.33 -8.41
CA ALA A 89 -24.23 -6.30 -8.95
C ALA A 89 -23.87 -6.60 -10.43
N PRO A 90 -24.04 -7.85 -10.87
CA PRO A 90 -23.82 -8.21 -12.26
C PRO A 90 -24.70 -7.38 -13.19
N GLN A 91 -24.14 -6.96 -14.33
CA GLN A 91 -24.83 -6.19 -15.35
C GLN A 91 -24.84 -6.97 -16.68
N GLY A 92 -25.94 -6.84 -17.42
CA GLY A 92 -26.11 -7.50 -18.71
C GLY A 92 -26.57 -8.95 -18.61
N HIS A 93 -27.04 -9.45 -19.76
CA HIS A 93 -27.62 -10.79 -19.91
C HIS A 93 -26.58 -11.87 -20.14
N GLN A 94 -25.45 -11.52 -20.77
CA GLN A 94 -24.33 -12.44 -20.97
C GLN A 94 -23.30 -12.21 -19.86
N ARG A 95 -23.06 -13.24 -19.06
CA ARG A 95 -22.12 -13.22 -17.94
C ARG A 95 -21.06 -14.29 -18.20
N PRO A 96 -19.80 -13.91 -18.49
CA PRO A 96 -18.73 -14.87 -18.66
C PRO A 96 -18.41 -15.63 -17.37
N TYR A 97 -18.74 -15.04 -16.20
CA TYR A 97 -18.49 -15.66 -14.91
C TYR A 97 -19.72 -15.68 -13.99
N SER A 98 -19.71 -16.60 -13.03
CA SER A 98 -20.85 -16.88 -12.14
C SER A 98 -20.90 -15.98 -10.90
N TYR A 99 -19.76 -15.40 -10.47
CA TYR A 99 -19.71 -14.59 -9.27
C TYR A 99 -19.85 -13.10 -9.59
N PRO A 100 -20.61 -12.34 -8.78
CA PRO A 100 -20.65 -10.88 -8.89
C PRO A 100 -19.29 -10.26 -8.55
N LEU A 101 -19.07 -9.02 -8.98
CA LEU A 101 -17.83 -8.30 -8.70
C LEU A 101 -17.67 -8.07 -7.19
N GLU A 102 -16.56 -8.58 -6.64
CA GLU A 102 -16.08 -8.39 -5.28
C GLU A 102 -14.55 -8.40 -5.29
N LEU A 103 -13.97 -7.20 -5.31
CA LEU A 103 -12.53 -6.96 -5.39
C LEU A 103 -12.03 -6.29 -4.11
N HIS A 104 -10.87 -6.71 -3.64
CA HIS A 104 -10.16 -6.09 -2.53
C HIS A 104 -8.83 -5.55 -3.04
N PHE A 105 -8.55 -4.27 -2.78
CA PHE A 105 -7.32 -3.60 -3.19
C PHE A 105 -6.50 -3.24 -1.94
N THR A 106 -5.24 -3.63 -1.92
CA THR A 106 -4.27 -3.17 -0.91
C THR A 106 -2.98 -2.71 -1.59
N TRP A 107 -2.37 -1.66 -1.05
CA TRP A 107 -1.11 -1.11 -1.54
C TRP A 107 0.05 -1.50 -0.63
N ASP A 108 1.23 -1.52 -1.21
CA ASP A 108 2.44 -1.77 -0.44
C ASP A 108 2.72 -0.61 0.56
N PRO A 109 3.02 -0.90 1.84
CA PRO A 109 3.29 0.13 2.84
C PRO A 109 4.48 1.04 2.50
N CYS A 110 5.57 0.50 1.94
CA CYS A 110 6.75 1.28 1.55
C CYS A 110 6.42 2.21 0.38
N GLU A 111 5.55 1.76 -0.52
CA GLU A 111 5.03 2.56 -1.62
C GLU A 111 4.18 3.74 -1.11
N ILE A 112 3.33 3.52 -0.11
CA ILE A 112 2.54 4.58 0.53
C ILE A 112 3.46 5.61 1.22
N GLU A 113 4.48 5.16 1.95
CA GLU A 113 5.44 6.07 2.59
C GLU A 113 6.19 6.91 1.56
N THR A 114 6.61 6.29 0.45
CA THR A 114 7.26 7.00 -0.66
C THR A 114 6.31 8.01 -1.29
N LEU A 115 5.02 7.70 -1.39
CA LEU A 115 3.99 8.61 -1.90
C LEU A 115 3.79 9.87 -1.05
N MET A 116 4.10 9.82 0.25
CA MET A 116 3.97 10.98 1.14
C MET A 116 5.17 11.94 1.08
N ARG A 117 6.22 11.60 0.33
CA ARG A 117 7.39 12.47 0.10
C ARG A 117 7.03 13.63 -0.84
N PRO A 118 7.83 14.72 -0.88
CA PRO A 118 7.48 15.94 -1.62
C PRO A 118 7.15 15.76 -3.11
N ASP A 119 7.70 14.74 -3.76
CA ASP A 119 7.51 14.38 -5.16
C ASP A 119 6.37 13.37 -5.40
N GLY A 120 5.80 12.81 -4.33
CA GLY A 120 4.80 11.74 -4.42
C GLY A 120 3.46 12.17 -5.02
N GLY A 121 3.13 13.46 -5.00
CA GLY A 121 1.92 13.98 -5.67
C GLY A 121 1.93 13.76 -7.19
N ALA A 122 3.08 13.97 -7.85
CA ALA A 122 3.23 13.72 -9.29
C ALA A 122 3.17 12.22 -9.60
N ARG A 123 3.79 11.40 -8.76
CA ARG A 123 3.72 9.93 -8.85
C ARG A 123 2.28 9.43 -8.74
N PHE A 124 1.52 9.97 -7.78
CA PHE A 124 0.11 9.63 -7.60
C PHE A 124 -0.74 10.01 -8.81
N ALA A 125 -0.54 11.21 -9.37
CA ALA A 125 -1.25 11.64 -10.57
C ALA A 125 -0.98 10.71 -11.76
N HIS A 126 0.29 10.37 -11.98
CA HIS A 126 0.68 9.44 -13.03
C HIS A 126 0.09 8.04 -12.82
N TYR A 127 0.06 7.55 -11.58
CA TYR A 127 -0.61 6.30 -11.23
C TYR A 127 -2.10 6.33 -11.59
N LEU A 128 -2.82 7.42 -11.30
CA LEU A 128 -4.24 7.54 -11.64
C LEU A 128 -4.48 7.53 -13.16
N GLU A 129 -3.59 8.16 -13.94
CA GLU A 129 -3.63 8.12 -15.41
C GLU A 129 -3.39 6.70 -15.95
N ALA A 130 -2.48 5.96 -15.32
CA ALA A 130 -2.14 4.59 -15.69
C ALA A 130 -3.14 3.53 -15.18
N LEU A 131 -3.96 3.87 -14.20
CA LEU A 131 -4.85 2.93 -13.50
C LEU A 131 -5.77 2.14 -14.46
N PRO A 132 -6.42 2.75 -15.49
CA PRO A 132 -7.24 1.99 -16.43
C PRO A 132 -6.45 0.92 -17.19
N ARG A 133 -5.19 1.19 -17.55
CA ARG A 133 -4.31 0.24 -18.22
C ARG A 133 -3.94 -0.91 -17.29
N LYS A 134 -3.62 -0.61 -16.02
CA LYS A 134 -3.36 -1.61 -14.98
C LYS A 134 -4.58 -2.50 -14.72
N LEU A 135 -5.77 -1.90 -14.59
CA LEU A 135 -7.03 -2.62 -14.38
C LEU A 135 -7.31 -3.62 -15.51
N ARG A 136 -7.15 -3.21 -16.79
CA ARG A 136 -7.31 -4.13 -17.94
C ARG A 136 -6.35 -5.33 -17.89
N ALA A 137 -5.11 -5.09 -17.47
CA ALA A 137 -4.13 -6.16 -17.33
C ALA A 137 -4.54 -7.14 -16.20
N TRP A 138 -5.03 -6.62 -15.08
CA TRP A 138 -5.53 -7.44 -13.98
C TRP A 138 -6.82 -8.19 -14.33
N GLU A 139 -7.72 -7.59 -15.12
CA GLU A 139 -8.93 -8.26 -15.59
C GLU A 139 -8.63 -9.55 -16.33
N SER A 140 -7.73 -9.46 -17.30
CA SER A 140 -7.30 -10.61 -18.09
C SER A 140 -6.57 -11.66 -17.24
N ALA A 141 -5.71 -11.22 -16.32
CA ALA A 141 -4.90 -12.11 -15.49
C ALA A 141 -5.67 -12.80 -14.35
N ARG A 142 -6.75 -12.19 -13.86
CA ARG A 142 -7.49 -12.66 -12.67
C ARG A 142 -8.91 -13.13 -12.97
N GLY A 143 -9.32 -13.10 -14.25
CA GLY A 143 -10.66 -13.51 -14.66
C GLY A 143 -11.73 -12.57 -14.10
N ILE A 144 -11.53 -11.26 -14.29
CA ILE A 144 -12.52 -10.23 -13.96
C ILE A 144 -13.04 -9.70 -15.29
N ASP A 145 -14.34 -9.49 -15.38
CA ASP A 145 -14.96 -8.78 -16.50
C ASP A 145 -15.68 -7.54 -15.97
N ALA A 146 -15.06 -6.36 -16.17
CA ALA A 146 -15.62 -5.10 -15.72
C ALA A 146 -16.95 -4.78 -16.42
N ARG A 147 -17.15 -5.24 -17.66
CA ARG A 147 -18.35 -4.96 -18.47
C ARG A 147 -19.59 -5.65 -17.90
N SER A 148 -19.52 -6.94 -17.60
CA SER A 148 -20.62 -7.66 -16.95
C SER A 148 -20.61 -7.56 -15.43
N ARG A 149 -19.55 -6.99 -14.84
CA ARG A 149 -19.32 -6.94 -13.39
C ARG A 149 -19.40 -8.33 -12.77
N THR A 150 -18.73 -9.27 -13.41
CA THR A 150 -18.60 -10.64 -12.91
C THR A 150 -17.14 -11.07 -12.86
N GLN A 151 -16.86 -12.09 -12.06
CA GLN A 151 -15.51 -12.60 -11.85
C GLN A 151 -15.48 -14.12 -11.65
N ALA A 152 -14.33 -14.73 -11.95
CA ALA A 152 -14.14 -16.17 -11.93
C ALA A 152 -14.11 -16.78 -10.52
N ALA A 153 -13.81 -15.99 -9.49
CA ALA A 153 -13.71 -16.43 -8.10
C ALA A 153 -14.69 -15.67 -7.20
N PRO A 154 -15.11 -16.20 -6.05
CA PRO A 154 -16.05 -15.51 -5.14
C PRO A 154 -15.57 -14.16 -4.62
N SER A 155 -14.26 -14.00 -4.44
CA SER A 155 -13.60 -12.75 -4.03
C SER A 155 -12.18 -12.75 -4.60
N ILE A 156 -11.70 -11.58 -5.04
CA ILE A 156 -10.35 -11.43 -5.59
C ILE A 156 -9.60 -10.34 -4.81
N LEU A 157 -8.44 -10.71 -4.27
CA LEU A 157 -7.50 -9.79 -3.65
C LEU A 157 -6.42 -9.37 -4.66
N LEU A 158 -6.38 -8.06 -4.92
CA LEU A 158 -5.31 -7.35 -5.62
C LEU A 158 -4.44 -6.67 -4.56
N GLY A 159 -3.48 -7.42 -4.03
CA GLY A 159 -2.63 -6.98 -2.94
C GLY A 159 -1.24 -6.51 -3.36
N SER A 160 -0.59 -5.76 -2.46
CA SER A 160 0.77 -5.22 -2.63
C SER A 160 0.92 -4.39 -3.92
N LEU A 161 -0.10 -3.58 -4.21
CA LEU A 161 -0.10 -2.71 -5.38
C LEU A 161 0.89 -1.55 -5.21
N ASP A 162 1.59 -1.24 -6.28
CA ASP A 162 2.52 -0.11 -6.40
C ASP A 162 1.84 1.13 -7.04
N PHE A 163 2.48 2.30 -6.89
CA PHE A 163 2.07 3.55 -7.53
C PHE A 163 2.89 3.89 -8.79
N GLU A 164 3.42 2.88 -9.49
CA GLU A 164 4.07 3.09 -10.79
C GLU A 164 3.02 3.20 -11.91
N GLY A 165 3.40 3.77 -13.06
CA GLY A 165 2.49 4.07 -14.17
C GLY A 165 2.81 3.38 -15.48
#